data_AF-A0A6P2CW04-F1
#
_entry.id   AF-A0A6P2CW04-F1
#
_cell.length_a   1.000
_cell.length_b   1.000
_cell.length_c   1.000
_cell.angle_alpha   90.00
_cell.angle_beta   90.00
_cell.angle_gamma   90.00
#
_symmetry.space_group_name_H-M   'P 1'
#
loop_
_entity.id
_entity.type
_entity.pdbx_description
1 polymer ?
#
loop_
_entity_poly.entity_id
_entity_poly.type
_entity_poly.pdbx_seq_one_letter_code
_entity_poly.pdbx_strand_id
1 'polypeptide(L)'
;MPDRFYLSVQTVLTGCGVQIQLVYQTWDGGAPVTKFLLPEEYFDPLEPGESYEVDGVPKYNHTWQYLDVPPRRLKWTVERRSGTADDTTIRAQYMDGGQSWMTHRSDPDGYEEMIHSTQIGDGRCHILRTCRTTGGGWVVHLNTVIEGGDDGTQREKRLDGPWSFDEAMDYGRFGNS
;
A
#
# COMPACT_ATOMS: atom_id res chain seq x y z
N MET A 1 9.27 12.52 -43.45
CA MET A 1 8.48 11.95 -42.34
C MET A 1 9.42 11.12 -41.49
N PRO A 2 9.89 11.69 -40.37
CA PRO A 2 9.60 11.08 -39.07
C PRO A 2 9.42 12.17 -37.97
N ASP A 3 8.19 12.59 -37.71
CA ASP A 3 7.87 13.57 -36.64
C ASP A 3 6.60 13.18 -35.87
N ARG A 4 6.38 11.88 -35.64
CA ARG A 4 5.21 11.40 -34.88
C ARG A 4 5.52 10.66 -33.59
N PHE A 5 6.79 10.33 -33.31
CA PHE A 5 7.18 9.60 -32.09
C PHE A 5 7.70 10.50 -30.97
N TYR A 6 8.07 11.75 -31.25
CA TYR A 6 8.54 12.67 -30.21
C TYR A 6 7.42 13.45 -29.51
N LEU A 7 6.21 13.51 -30.10
CA LEU A 7 5.08 14.24 -29.51
C LEU A 7 4.37 13.49 -28.37
N SER A 8 4.57 12.17 -28.21
CA SER A 8 3.95 11.43 -27.10
C SER A 8 4.67 11.59 -25.76
N VAL A 9 5.91 12.08 -25.76
CA VAL A 9 6.70 12.25 -24.52
C VAL A 9 6.69 13.70 -24.02
N GLN A 10 6.57 14.69 -24.91
CA GLN A 10 6.52 16.10 -24.52
C GLN A 10 5.14 16.62 -24.12
N THR A 11 4.05 15.90 -24.42
CA THR A 11 2.69 16.31 -24.01
C THR A 11 2.45 16.08 -22.50
N VAL A 12 3.35 15.39 -21.79
CA VAL A 12 3.21 15.05 -20.36
C VAL A 12 3.54 16.23 -19.42
N LEU A 13 4.07 17.36 -19.93
CA LEU A 13 4.59 18.43 -19.06
C LEU A 13 3.84 19.77 -19.15
N THR A 14 2.73 19.86 -19.88
CA THR A 14 1.92 21.09 -19.93
C THR A 14 0.43 20.79 -20.10
N GLY A 15 -0.32 20.72 -18.99
CA GLY A 15 -1.80 20.74 -18.99
C GLY A 15 -2.42 19.65 -18.12
N CYS A 16 -3.48 19.99 -17.37
CA CYS A 16 -4.27 19.12 -16.48
C CYS A 16 -4.38 17.67 -16.96
N GLY A 17 -3.87 16.73 -16.18
CA GLY A 17 -4.09 15.31 -16.37
C GLY A 17 -3.54 14.51 -15.20
N VAL A 18 -4.15 13.37 -14.90
CA VAL A 18 -3.71 12.46 -13.85
C VAL A 18 -2.26 12.00 -14.09
N GLN A 19 -1.42 12.08 -13.06
CA GLN A 19 -0.06 11.56 -13.09
C GLN A 19 0.11 10.47 -12.03
N ILE A 20 0.62 9.31 -12.46
CA ILE A 20 0.92 8.18 -11.57
C ILE A 20 2.40 7.85 -11.69
N GLN A 21 3.15 8.03 -10.60
CA GLN A 21 4.56 7.71 -10.51
C GLN A 21 4.80 6.60 -9.50
N LEU A 22 5.51 5.56 -9.92
CA LEU A 22 6.04 4.52 -9.06
C LEU A 22 7.56 4.65 -8.97
N VAL A 23 8.10 4.62 -7.76
CA VAL A 23 9.54 4.54 -7.49
C VAL A 23 9.79 3.33 -6.61
N TYR A 24 10.78 2.51 -6.93
CA TYR A 24 11.08 1.34 -6.12
C TYR A 24 12.58 1.05 -6.05
N GLN A 25 12.98 0.32 -5.02
CA GLN A 25 14.34 -0.22 -4.88
C GLN A 25 14.25 -1.70 -4.53
N THR A 26 15.11 -2.51 -5.13
CA THR A 26 15.28 -3.91 -4.79
C THR A 26 16.44 -4.10 -3.82
N TRP A 27 16.48 -5.24 -3.12
CA TRP A 27 17.59 -5.56 -2.21
C TRP A 27 18.93 -5.78 -2.92
N ASP A 28 18.89 -6.23 -4.17
CA ASP A 28 20.06 -6.50 -5.02
C ASP A 28 20.44 -5.30 -5.93
N GLY A 29 19.60 -4.27 -5.99
CA GLY A 29 19.79 -3.09 -6.83
C GLY A 29 20.45 -1.93 -6.09
N GLY A 30 21.34 -1.20 -6.78
CA GLY A 30 21.98 -0.01 -6.23
C GLY A 30 21.06 1.21 -6.21
N ALA A 31 20.66 1.69 -7.39
CA ALA A 31 19.85 2.90 -7.53
C ALA A 31 18.34 2.59 -7.59
N PRO A 32 17.47 3.49 -7.08
CA PRO A 32 16.03 3.38 -7.28
C PRO A 32 15.64 3.48 -8.75
N VAL A 33 14.56 2.78 -9.12
CA VAL A 33 13.97 2.80 -10.46
C VAL A 33 12.67 3.59 -10.41
N THR A 34 12.45 4.45 -11.41
CA THR A 34 11.21 5.21 -11.59
C THR A 34 10.43 4.68 -12.80
N LYS A 35 9.13 4.45 -12.62
CA LYS A 35 8.16 4.04 -13.64
C LYS A 35 6.99 5.02 -13.59
N PHE A 36 6.54 5.47 -14.75
CA PHE A 36 5.30 6.24 -14.87
C PHE A 36 4.25 5.34 -15.51
N LEU A 37 3.03 5.41 -15.01
CA LEU A 37 1.89 4.67 -15.54
C LEU A 37 0.92 5.63 -16.23
N LEU A 38 0.34 5.16 -17.33
CA LEU A 38 -0.87 5.75 -17.87
C LEU A 38 -2.05 5.49 -16.92
N PRO A 39 -3.07 6.37 -16.88
CA PRO A 39 -4.27 6.13 -16.09
C PRO A 39 -4.90 4.76 -16.33
N GLU A 40 -4.98 4.31 -17.58
CA GLU A 40 -5.55 3.03 -17.98
C GLU A 40 -4.73 1.82 -17.51
N GLU A 41 -3.45 2.01 -17.19
CA GLU A 41 -2.60 0.97 -16.62
C GLU A 41 -2.86 0.79 -15.11
N TYR A 42 -3.24 1.88 -14.43
CA TYR A 42 -3.38 1.94 -12.97
C TYR A 42 -4.83 1.75 -12.48
N PHE A 43 -5.80 2.38 -13.15
CA PHE A 43 -7.22 2.37 -12.76
C PHE A 43 -8.05 1.35 -13.53
N ASP A 44 -9.14 0.88 -12.94
CA ASP A 44 -10.17 0.11 -13.63
C ASP A 44 -10.81 0.92 -14.79
N PRO A 45 -11.35 0.25 -15.82
CA PRO A 45 -12.03 0.93 -16.92
C PRO A 45 -13.21 1.78 -16.45
N LEU A 46 -13.37 2.94 -17.07
CA LEU A 46 -14.46 3.89 -16.78
C LEU A 46 -15.73 3.58 -17.57
N GLU A 47 -16.87 3.89 -16.98
CA GLU A 47 -18.16 3.92 -17.66
C GLU A 47 -18.32 5.20 -18.51
N PRO A 48 -19.23 5.22 -19.51
CA PRO A 48 -19.45 6.41 -20.34
C PRO A 48 -19.85 7.65 -19.52
N GLY A 49 -19.00 8.68 -19.55
CA GLY A 49 -19.23 9.96 -18.86
C GLY A 49 -18.42 10.13 -17.57
N GLU A 50 -17.71 9.09 -17.13
CA GLU A 50 -16.78 9.16 -16.00
C GLU A 50 -15.38 9.65 -16.42
N SER A 51 -14.57 10.05 -15.44
CA SER A 51 -13.20 10.53 -15.63
C SER A 51 -12.26 9.95 -14.58
N TYR A 52 -10.99 9.71 -14.93
CA TYR A 52 -10.03 9.16 -13.96
C TYR A 52 -9.70 10.14 -12.84
N GLU A 53 -9.82 11.44 -13.12
CA GLU A 53 -9.64 12.52 -12.16
C GLU A 53 -10.62 12.41 -10.98
N VAL A 54 -11.83 11.90 -11.20
CA VAL A 54 -12.90 11.89 -10.18
C VAL A 54 -13.28 10.48 -9.77
N ASP A 55 -13.37 9.55 -10.73
CA ASP A 55 -14.02 8.26 -10.56
C ASP A 55 -13.02 7.08 -10.58
N GLY A 56 -11.72 7.36 -10.77
CA GLY A 56 -10.69 6.33 -10.92
C GLY A 56 -10.53 5.44 -9.69
N VAL A 57 -10.78 4.12 -9.85
CA VAL A 57 -10.54 3.10 -8.82
C VAL A 57 -9.26 2.31 -9.14
N PRO A 58 -8.25 2.27 -8.25
CA PRO A 58 -7.03 1.50 -8.49
C PRO A 58 -7.33 0.00 -8.70
N LYS A 59 -6.70 -0.63 -9.70
CA LYS A 59 -6.87 -2.07 -9.99
C LYS A 59 -6.38 -2.97 -8.85
N TYR A 60 -5.37 -2.51 -8.13
CA TYR A 60 -4.65 -3.29 -7.14
C TYR A 60 -4.50 -2.54 -5.82
N ASN A 61 -4.55 -3.31 -4.72
CA ASN A 61 -4.41 -2.81 -3.36
C ASN A 61 -2.96 -2.50 -2.97
N HIS A 62 -1.98 -3.07 -3.69
CA HIS A 62 -0.57 -2.92 -3.37
C HIS A 62 0.25 -2.47 -4.57
N THR A 63 1.12 -1.49 -4.35
CA THR A 63 1.99 -0.92 -5.39
C THR A 63 2.84 -1.96 -6.12
N TRP A 64 3.30 -3.02 -5.44
CA TRP A 64 4.12 -4.07 -6.06
C TRP A 64 3.38 -4.82 -7.18
N GLN A 65 2.04 -4.85 -7.16
CA GLN A 65 1.24 -5.55 -8.17
C GLN A 65 1.31 -4.88 -9.54
N TYR A 66 1.73 -3.61 -9.62
CA TYR A 66 1.99 -2.89 -10.87
C TYR A 66 3.43 -3.06 -11.39
N LEU A 67 4.26 -3.83 -10.68
CA LEU A 67 5.68 -4.02 -10.99
C LEU A 67 5.96 -5.44 -11.45
N ASP A 68 6.90 -5.60 -12.37
CA ASP A 68 7.43 -6.91 -12.78
C ASP A 68 8.42 -7.50 -11.75
N VAL A 69 8.32 -7.06 -10.50
CA VAL A 69 9.24 -7.41 -9.40
C VAL A 69 8.42 -7.94 -8.22
N PRO A 70 8.65 -9.19 -7.78
CA PRO A 70 7.89 -9.76 -6.68
C PRO A 70 8.29 -9.12 -5.33
N PRO A 71 7.38 -9.11 -4.33
CA PRO A 71 7.62 -8.52 -3.01
C PRO A 71 8.93 -8.95 -2.35
N ARG A 72 9.29 -10.23 -2.48
CA ARG A 72 10.52 -10.80 -1.89
C ARG A 72 11.82 -10.16 -2.35
N ARG A 73 11.82 -9.46 -3.50
CA ARG A 73 13.00 -8.75 -4.02
C ARG A 73 12.94 -7.26 -3.74
N LEU A 74 11.78 -6.73 -3.38
CA LEU A 74 11.60 -5.32 -3.10
C LEU A 74 12.13 -5.00 -1.71
N LYS A 75 12.82 -3.87 -1.59
CA LYS A 75 13.16 -3.24 -0.32
C LYS A 75 12.08 -2.25 0.07
N TRP A 76 11.68 -1.41 -0.88
CA TRP A 76 10.59 -0.46 -0.71
C TRP A 76 10.01 -0.04 -2.06
N THR A 77 8.79 0.51 -2.01
CA THR A 77 8.10 1.17 -3.10
C THR A 77 7.54 2.52 -2.62
N VAL A 78 7.38 3.46 -3.55
CA VAL A 78 6.69 4.73 -3.38
C VAL A 78 5.80 4.92 -4.61
N GLU A 79 4.52 5.11 -4.36
CA GLU A 79 3.52 5.47 -5.34
C GLU A 79 3.06 6.91 -5.07
N ARG A 80 3.00 7.72 -6.11
CA ARG A 80 2.50 9.09 -6.05
C ARG A 80 1.44 9.28 -7.11
N ARG A 81 0.32 9.84 -6.68
CA ARG A 81 -0.78 10.24 -7.55
C ARG A 81 -0.99 11.75 -7.43
N SER A 82 -1.14 12.41 -8.56
CA SER A 82 -1.49 13.83 -8.62
C SER A 82 -2.49 14.10 -9.74
N GLY A 83 -3.37 15.09 -9.54
CA GLY A 83 -4.39 15.45 -10.51
C GLY A 83 -5.65 14.58 -10.43
N THR A 84 -5.88 13.94 -9.29
CA THR A 84 -7.07 13.14 -8.95
C THR A 84 -7.81 13.75 -7.76
N ALA A 85 -9.05 13.33 -7.52
CA ALA A 85 -9.80 13.68 -6.31
C ALA A 85 -9.08 13.21 -5.04
N ASP A 86 -8.36 12.09 -5.13
CA ASP A 86 -7.63 11.44 -4.04
C ASP A 86 -6.12 11.44 -4.30
N ASP A 87 -5.55 12.63 -4.53
CA ASP A 87 -4.10 12.81 -4.57
C ASP A 87 -3.48 12.24 -3.29
N THR A 88 -2.48 11.37 -3.43
CA THR A 88 -1.89 10.69 -2.28
C THR A 88 -0.49 10.20 -2.58
N THR A 89 0.27 9.96 -1.50
CA THR A 89 1.52 9.21 -1.55
C THR A 89 1.39 7.95 -0.70
N ILE A 90 1.68 6.80 -1.31
CA ILE A 90 1.72 5.51 -0.63
C ILE A 90 3.17 5.02 -0.66
N ARG A 91 3.73 4.66 0.50
CA ARG A 91 5.06 4.07 0.60
C ARG A 91 4.93 2.68 1.21
N ALA A 92 5.57 1.68 0.64
CA ALA A 92 5.66 0.37 1.27
C ALA A 92 7.11 -0.02 1.54
N GLN A 93 7.37 -0.63 2.69
CA GLN A 93 8.65 -1.26 3.03
C GLN A 93 8.43 -2.75 3.20
N TYR A 94 9.28 -3.56 2.58
CA TYR A 94 9.15 -5.01 2.56
C TYR A 94 10.29 -5.64 3.37
N MET A 95 9.94 -6.58 4.22
CA MET A 95 10.81 -7.26 5.17
C MET A 95 10.57 -8.77 5.09
N ASP A 96 11.49 -9.55 5.65
CA ASP A 96 11.34 -11.02 5.75
C ASP A 96 10.97 -11.70 4.42
N GLY A 97 11.72 -11.39 3.35
CA GLY A 97 11.43 -11.93 2.03
C GLY A 97 10.03 -11.56 1.50
N GLY A 98 9.49 -10.42 1.91
CA GLY A 98 8.16 -9.93 1.52
C GLY A 98 7.00 -10.57 2.29
N GLN A 99 7.27 -11.40 3.30
CA GLN A 99 6.24 -11.96 4.18
C GLN A 99 5.75 -10.95 5.22
N SER A 100 6.53 -9.90 5.48
CA SER A 100 6.11 -8.77 6.32
C SER A 100 6.32 -7.47 5.55
N TRP A 101 5.35 -6.57 5.62
CA TRP A 101 5.47 -5.25 5.01
C TRP A 101 4.72 -4.19 5.79
N MET A 102 5.17 -2.95 5.65
CA MET A 102 4.50 -1.78 6.19
C MET A 102 4.15 -0.86 5.04
N THR A 103 2.87 -0.53 4.89
CA THR A 103 2.37 0.49 3.97
C THR A 103 2.05 1.76 4.76
N HIS A 104 2.53 2.91 4.30
CA HIS A 104 2.24 4.24 4.82
C HIS A 104 1.59 5.09 3.75
N ARG A 105 0.33 5.46 3.94
CA ARG A 105 -0.41 6.42 3.13
C ARG A 105 -0.36 7.79 3.80
N SER A 106 -0.12 8.83 3.01
CA SER A 106 -0.18 10.22 3.45
C SER A 106 -0.93 11.05 2.41
N ASP A 107 -1.99 11.69 2.87
CA ASP A 107 -2.89 12.48 2.05
C ASP A 107 -2.68 13.99 2.26
N PRO A 108 -3.02 14.84 1.27
CA PRO A 108 -2.86 16.30 1.35
C PRO A 108 -3.62 16.98 2.49
N ASP A 109 -4.71 16.38 2.96
CA ASP A 109 -5.53 16.89 4.06
C ASP A 109 -4.92 16.65 5.46
N GLY A 110 -3.75 16.01 5.50
CA GLY A 110 -3.03 15.66 6.73
C GLY A 110 -3.47 14.34 7.34
N TYR A 111 -4.33 13.56 6.69
CA TYR A 111 -4.59 12.18 7.05
C TYR A 111 -3.34 11.33 6.79
N GLU A 112 -3.02 10.47 7.76
CA GLU A 112 -1.98 9.45 7.60
C GLU A 112 -2.47 8.09 8.09
N GLU A 113 -2.03 7.05 7.41
CA GLU A 113 -2.34 5.67 7.76
C GLU A 113 -1.12 4.79 7.59
N MET A 114 -0.83 3.98 8.60
CA MET A 114 0.16 2.91 8.53
C MET A 114 -0.52 1.57 8.73
N ILE A 115 -0.32 0.66 7.78
CA ILE A 115 -0.77 -0.73 7.84
C ILE A 115 0.47 -1.61 7.86
N HIS A 116 0.66 -2.32 8.96
CA HIS A 116 1.65 -3.38 9.05
C HIS A 116 0.94 -4.70 8.77
N SER A 117 1.51 -5.49 7.88
CA SER A 117 0.99 -6.79 7.47
C SER A 117 2.09 -7.82 7.64
N THR A 118 1.78 -8.96 8.24
CA THR A 118 2.72 -10.07 8.42
C THR A 118 2.02 -11.38 8.14
N GLN A 119 2.53 -12.15 7.18
CA GLN A 119 2.10 -13.51 6.92
C GLN A 119 2.52 -14.39 8.10
N ILE A 120 1.55 -15.09 8.73
CA ILE A 120 1.80 -15.94 9.91
C ILE A 120 1.47 -17.42 9.65
N GLY A 121 1.14 -17.77 8.42
CA GLY A 121 0.84 -19.12 7.97
C GLY A 121 0.11 -19.11 6.65
N ASP A 122 -0.15 -20.27 6.07
CA ASP A 122 -0.87 -20.38 4.80
C ASP A 122 -2.28 -19.76 4.93
N GLY A 123 -2.56 -18.77 4.09
CA GLY A 123 -3.84 -18.04 4.09
C GLY A 123 -4.09 -17.14 5.29
N ARG A 124 -3.10 -16.88 6.17
CA ARG A 124 -3.26 -16.05 7.37
C ARG A 124 -2.31 -14.86 7.41
N CYS A 125 -2.88 -13.68 7.57
CA CYS A 125 -2.15 -12.44 7.68
C CYS A 125 -2.54 -11.70 8.96
N HIS A 126 -1.55 -11.36 9.77
CA HIS A 126 -1.71 -10.42 10.87
C HIS A 126 -1.65 -8.99 10.33
N ILE A 127 -2.62 -8.16 10.71
CA ILE A 127 -2.72 -6.77 10.29
C ILE A 127 -2.85 -5.86 11.51
N LEU A 128 -1.96 -4.87 11.59
CA LEU A 128 -2.05 -3.74 12.51
C LEU A 128 -2.23 -2.46 11.71
N ARG A 129 -3.35 -1.76 11.94
CA ARG A 129 -3.67 -0.47 11.30
C ARG A 129 -3.63 0.63 12.35
N THR A 130 -2.77 1.60 12.14
CA THR A 130 -2.70 2.84 12.92
C THR A 130 -3.00 4.01 12.01
N CYS A 131 -3.84 4.93 12.44
CA CYS A 131 -4.10 6.14 11.66
C CYS A 131 -3.97 7.39 12.52
N ARG A 132 -3.81 8.51 11.81
CA ARG A 132 -3.78 9.84 12.36
C ARG A 132 -4.71 10.71 11.54
N THR A 133 -5.74 11.24 12.18
CA THR A 133 -6.66 12.20 11.56
C THR A 133 -6.06 13.60 11.56
N THR A 134 -6.60 14.49 10.72
CA THR A 134 -6.17 15.89 10.64
C THR A 134 -6.24 16.57 12.01
N GLY A 135 -5.08 17.02 12.51
CA GLY A 135 -4.97 17.66 13.84
C GLY A 135 -5.00 16.70 15.05
N GLY A 136 -5.12 15.39 14.81
CA GLY A 136 -5.16 14.35 15.84
C GLY A 136 -3.79 13.73 16.16
N GLY A 137 -3.80 12.87 17.18
CA GLY A 137 -2.71 11.95 17.50
C GLY A 137 -2.86 10.62 16.78
N TRP A 138 -1.83 9.76 16.91
CA TRP A 138 -1.87 8.39 16.37
C TRP A 138 -2.76 7.49 17.22
N VAL A 139 -3.60 6.69 16.57
CA VAL A 139 -4.49 5.72 17.22
C VAL A 139 -4.39 4.38 16.50
N VAL A 140 -4.39 3.28 17.26
CA VAL A 140 -4.55 1.92 16.72
C VAL A 140 -6.03 1.71 16.42
N HIS A 141 -6.36 1.54 15.14
CA HIS A 141 -7.73 1.32 14.67
C HIS A 141 -8.07 -0.16 14.52
N LEU A 142 -7.07 -0.99 14.26
CA LEU A 142 -7.24 -2.42 14.04
C LEU A 142 -5.98 -3.16 14.47
N ASN A 143 -6.18 -4.26 15.17
CA ASN A 143 -5.19 -5.30 15.38
C ASN A 143 -5.91 -6.63 15.19
N THR A 144 -5.64 -7.33 14.10
CA THR A 144 -6.43 -8.52 13.73
C THR A 144 -5.58 -9.56 13.03
N VAL A 145 -6.00 -10.82 13.11
CA VAL A 145 -5.58 -11.85 12.18
C VAL A 145 -6.71 -12.07 11.18
N ILE A 146 -6.39 -11.95 9.90
CA ILE A 146 -7.28 -12.27 8.79
C ILE A 146 -6.93 -13.67 8.29
N GLU A 147 -7.93 -14.52 8.19
CA GLU A 147 -7.83 -15.87 7.63
C GLU A 147 -8.70 -15.95 6.38
N GLY A 148 -8.10 -16.31 5.25
CA GLY A 148 -8.82 -16.57 4.01
C GLY A 148 -9.52 -17.93 4.06
N GLY A 149 -10.80 -17.97 3.71
CA GLY A 149 -11.56 -19.18 3.47
C GLY A 149 -11.36 -19.69 2.04
N ASP A 150 -11.49 -21.01 1.86
CA ASP A 150 -11.35 -21.66 0.54
C ASP A 150 -12.42 -21.23 -0.48
N ASP A 151 -13.53 -20.64 0.00
CA ASP A 151 -14.64 -20.09 -0.77
C ASP A 151 -14.47 -18.59 -1.12
N GLY A 152 -13.30 -18.02 -0.82
CA GLY A 152 -13.02 -16.59 -0.99
C GLY A 152 -13.58 -15.70 0.11
N THR A 153 -14.22 -16.27 1.15
CA THR A 153 -14.59 -15.48 2.34
C THR A 153 -13.37 -15.13 3.19
N GLN A 154 -13.52 -14.14 4.06
CA GLN A 154 -12.48 -13.77 5.03
C GLN A 154 -13.06 -13.81 6.43
N ARG A 155 -12.29 -14.35 7.38
CA ARG A 155 -12.60 -14.33 8.81
C ARG A 155 -11.60 -13.45 9.52
N GLU A 156 -12.11 -12.57 10.39
CA GLU A 156 -11.29 -11.67 11.18
C GLU A 156 -11.33 -12.08 12.65
N LYS A 157 -10.15 -12.25 13.26
CA LYS A 157 -10.00 -12.40 14.70
C LYS A 157 -9.32 -11.15 15.26
N ARG A 158 -10.14 -10.29 15.85
CA ARG A 158 -9.72 -9.06 16.53
C ARG A 158 -8.91 -9.34 17.81
N LEU A 159 -7.81 -8.61 17.98
CA LEU A 159 -6.83 -8.69 19.07
C LEU A 159 -6.68 -7.35 19.83
N ASP A 160 -7.55 -6.39 19.52
CA ASP A 160 -7.65 -5.06 20.13
C ASP A 160 -8.47 -5.06 21.43
N GLY A 161 -8.97 -6.22 21.88
CA GLY A 161 -9.51 -6.41 23.22
C GLY A 161 -8.41 -6.35 24.28
N PRO A 162 -8.73 -5.97 25.55
CA PRO A 162 -7.76 -6.03 26.62
C PRO A 162 -7.20 -7.45 26.70
N TRP A 163 -5.88 -7.58 26.62
CA TRP A 163 -5.20 -8.77 27.12
C TRP A 163 -5.69 -8.94 28.56
N SER A 164 -6.40 -10.03 28.86
CA SER A 164 -6.66 -10.35 30.26
C SER A 164 -5.30 -10.38 30.95
N PHE A 165 -5.14 -9.54 31.97
CA PHE A 165 -3.93 -9.34 32.76
C PHE A 165 -3.29 -10.65 33.25
N ASP A 166 -4.06 -11.74 33.24
CA ASP A 166 -3.69 -13.09 33.63
C ASP A 166 -2.58 -13.71 32.76
N GLU A 167 -2.51 -13.46 31.44
CA GLU A 167 -1.48 -14.10 30.58
C GLU A 167 -0.09 -13.46 30.69
N ALA A 168 -0.01 -12.16 31.03
CA ALA A 168 1.26 -11.48 31.28
C ALA A 168 1.95 -11.99 32.56
N MET A 169 1.17 -12.50 33.52
CA MET A 169 1.68 -13.08 34.76
C MET A 169 2.28 -14.49 34.57
N ASP A 170 1.86 -15.22 33.53
CA ASP A 170 2.42 -16.55 33.24
C ASP A 170 3.80 -16.47 32.58
N TYR A 171 4.06 -15.48 31.71
CA TYR A 171 5.42 -15.26 31.19
C TYR A 171 6.42 -14.80 32.26
N GLY A 172 5.97 -14.09 33.30
CA GLY A 172 6.79 -13.69 34.43
C GLY A 172 7.29 -14.86 35.30
N ARG A 173 6.69 -16.06 35.18
CA ARG A 173 7.07 -17.25 35.95
C ARG A 173 8.14 -18.12 35.29
N PHE A 174 8.42 -17.92 34.00
CA PHE A 174 9.47 -18.67 33.29
C PHE A 174 10.83 -17.97 33.26
N GLY A 175 10.95 -16.78 33.86
CA GLY A 175 12.18 -15.97 33.89
C GLY A 175 13.09 -16.15 35.11
N ASN A 176 12.73 -17.01 36.07
CA ASN A 176 13.57 -17.31 37.23
C ASN A 176 13.76 -18.83 37.35
N SER A 177 14.67 -19.36 36.55
CA SER A 177 15.32 -20.66 36.80
C SER A 177 16.81 -20.46 36.89
#